data_AF-A0A816GR63-F1
#
_entry.id   AF-A0A816GR63-F1
#
_cell.length_a   1.000
_cell.length_b   1.000
_cell.length_c   1.000
_cell.angle_alpha   90.00
_cell.angle_beta   90.00
_cell.angle_gamma   90.00
#
_symmetry.space_group_name_H-M   'P 1'
#
loop_
_entity.id
_entity.type
_entity.pdbx_description
1 polymer ?
#
loop_
_entity_poly.entity_id
_entity_poly.type
_entity_poly.pdbx_seq_one_letter_code
_entity_poly.pdbx_strand_id
1 'polypeptide(L)'
;LLGDCLSSFASCFPIAFFEPEFNGNNKHASNISQLSPEANDVMTNVARTVPHLTKVISDIEEHSEARIKYEDAPHVVEVILPCVCSYLPYWWSVGPQRTKQSNELKVTNVTVEHMNSVLGSVLKLINNNIDAPEAPWMKRIAGYTQGIILNSSTSLLEPYFLPVSQRLKAKCEDLYAQEQSLKHATRLESSEREDLEANLMKNYEILVRDLYAFGPLLIKYVDMHRSYWLKNGDLCADQLYNNMAEVFSTWCKSKYFKREELNFVSQHEIDNTSMLMPSGTNQSNSAGVNSSDGSAVKSANEVSNGGSVGGKLKRKKRRLDKEKFTSLSVACIKRLLPIGMNMFGGREQELVQLAKHKMIDTKSAHDEKIENPTEEQMILDLTSDQEETIEEFLRDIVFAQEQGEVVNRNNWQSALYRKIGSKSHQTGIVHSQAISIKNMLKMAKVLFGLNLVDHPPTHNRGTWRKLVSSQRKKAIMAC
;
A
#
# COMPACT_ATOMS: atom_id res chain seq x y z
N LEU A 1 -14.48 14.30 -12.55
CA LEU A 1 -15.67 15.17 -12.33
C LEU A 1 -16.97 14.41 -12.60
N LEU A 2 -17.34 14.08 -13.85
CA LEU A 2 -18.60 13.37 -14.11
C LEU A 2 -18.71 12.03 -13.36
N GLY A 3 -17.67 11.18 -13.43
CA GLY A 3 -17.64 9.92 -12.71
C GLY A 3 -17.71 10.05 -11.19
N ASP A 4 -17.06 11.07 -10.61
CA ASP A 4 -17.08 11.32 -9.17
C ASP A 4 -18.48 11.75 -8.70
N CYS A 5 -19.17 12.58 -9.50
CA CYS A 5 -20.56 12.97 -9.26
C CYS A 5 -21.51 11.75 -9.33
N LEU A 6 -21.37 10.92 -10.37
CA LEU A 6 -22.19 9.72 -10.53
C LEU A 6 -21.89 8.66 -9.46
N SER A 7 -20.64 8.52 -9.04
CA SER A 7 -20.24 7.68 -7.92
C SER A 7 -20.86 8.14 -6.60
N SER A 8 -20.83 9.45 -6.34
CA SER A 8 -21.48 10.04 -5.16
C SER A 8 -23.00 9.82 -5.19
N PHE A 9 -23.61 10.03 -6.35
CA PHE A 9 -25.02 9.73 -6.58
C PHE A 9 -25.34 8.24 -6.33
N ALA A 10 -24.54 7.33 -6.88
CA ALA A 10 -24.71 5.88 -6.74
C ALA A 10 -24.70 5.41 -5.27
N SER A 11 -23.94 6.10 -4.41
CA SER A 11 -23.83 5.75 -2.99
C SER A 11 -25.02 6.22 -2.13
N CYS A 12 -25.79 7.21 -2.61
CA CYS A 12 -26.84 7.87 -1.85
C CYS A 12 -28.24 7.68 -2.44
N PHE A 13 -28.34 7.26 -3.70
CA PHE A 13 -29.61 7.21 -4.41
C PHE A 13 -30.40 5.96 -3.99
N PRO A 14 -31.63 6.12 -3.45
CA PRO A 14 -32.40 5.01 -2.89
C PRO A 14 -33.09 4.14 -3.94
N ILE A 15 -32.65 4.19 -5.20
CA ILE A 15 -33.22 3.48 -6.35
C ILE A 15 -32.12 2.60 -6.96
N ALA A 16 -32.43 1.32 -7.17
CA ALA A 16 -31.54 0.34 -7.77
C ALA A 16 -31.52 0.52 -9.30
N PHE A 17 -30.80 1.54 -9.77
CA PHE A 17 -30.79 1.89 -11.21
C PHE A 17 -30.06 0.87 -12.09
N PHE A 18 -29.19 0.02 -11.53
CA PHE A 18 -28.60 -1.12 -12.26
C PHE A 18 -29.45 -2.39 -12.17
N GLU A 19 -30.48 -2.41 -11.34
CA GLU A 19 -31.39 -3.55 -11.14
C GLU A 19 -32.85 -3.06 -11.02
N PRO A 20 -33.37 -2.41 -12.07
CA PRO A 20 -34.67 -1.75 -12.03
C PRO A 20 -35.83 -2.68 -11.63
N GLU A 21 -35.69 -3.98 -11.89
CA GLU A 21 -36.64 -5.03 -11.53
C GLU A 21 -36.92 -5.13 -10.02
N PHE A 22 -35.99 -4.70 -9.15
CA PHE A 22 -36.19 -4.76 -7.70
C PHE A 22 -36.76 -3.49 -7.08
N ASN A 23 -36.95 -2.41 -7.86
CA ASN A 23 -37.45 -1.15 -7.33
C ASN A 23 -38.88 -1.24 -6.78
N GLY A 24 -39.71 -2.14 -7.31
CA GLY A 24 -41.05 -2.40 -6.78
C GLY A 24 -41.05 -3.06 -5.39
N ASN A 25 -39.95 -3.72 -5.01
CA ASN A 25 -39.79 -4.35 -3.70
C ASN A 25 -39.15 -3.38 -2.68
N ASN A 26 -38.52 -2.31 -3.16
CA ASN A 26 -37.89 -1.31 -2.32
C ASN A 26 -38.90 -0.23 -1.89
N LYS A 27 -39.17 -0.15 -0.58
CA LYS A 27 -40.12 0.81 0.03
C LYS A 27 -39.79 2.27 -0.34
N HIS A 28 -38.51 2.64 -0.40
CA HIS A 28 -38.11 4.01 -0.72
C HIS A 28 -38.36 4.37 -2.18
N ALA A 29 -37.99 3.47 -3.11
CA ALA A 29 -38.26 3.65 -4.54
C ALA A 29 -39.77 3.64 -4.84
N SER A 30 -40.51 2.73 -4.20
CA SER A 30 -41.98 2.64 -4.32
C SER A 30 -42.66 3.93 -3.87
N ASN A 31 -42.26 4.50 -2.73
CA ASN A 31 -42.79 5.79 -2.27
C ASN A 31 -42.52 6.89 -3.30
N ILE A 32 -41.30 7.00 -3.84
CA ILE A 32 -40.96 8.02 -4.84
C ILE A 32 -41.83 7.89 -6.10
N SER A 33 -42.03 6.67 -6.59
CA SER A 33 -42.88 6.41 -7.77
C SER A 33 -44.36 6.75 -7.54
N GLN A 34 -44.84 6.65 -6.31
CA GLN A 34 -46.23 6.97 -5.93
C GLN A 34 -46.45 8.47 -5.70
N LEU A 35 -45.38 9.24 -5.46
CA LEU A 35 -45.46 10.67 -5.16
C LEU A 35 -45.67 11.54 -6.41
N SER A 36 -45.26 11.10 -7.61
CA SER A 36 -45.41 11.90 -8.85
C SER A 36 -45.35 11.04 -10.12
N PRO A 37 -46.23 11.30 -11.12
CA PRO A 37 -46.17 10.63 -12.43
C PRO A 37 -44.90 10.97 -13.22
N GLU A 38 -44.34 12.17 -13.04
CA GLU A 38 -43.05 12.56 -13.62
C GLU A 38 -41.90 11.70 -13.06
N ALA A 39 -41.91 11.40 -11.76
CA ALA A 39 -40.91 10.52 -11.14
C ALA A 39 -40.98 9.08 -11.71
N ASN A 40 -42.18 8.61 -12.02
CA ASN A 40 -42.38 7.29 -12.63
C ASN A 40 -41.89 7.23 -14.09
N ASP A 41 -42.11 8.32 -14.87
CA ASP A 41 -41.56 8.43 -16.22
C ASP A 41 -40.03 8.50 -16.22
N VAL A 42 -39.43 9.24 -15.27
CA VAL A 42 -37.98 9.27 -15.07
C VAL A 42 -37.44 7.88 -14.71
N MET A 43 -38.07 7.16 -13.78
CA MET A 43 -37.66 5.80 -13.42
C MET A 43 -37.72 4.82 -14.62
N THR A 44 -38.76 4.93 -15.43
CA THR A 44 -38.92 4.13 -16.65
C THR A 44 -37.84 4.46 -17.69
N ASN A 45 -37.53 5.75 -17.87
CA ASN A 45 -36.47 6.20 -18.75
C ASN A 45 -35.08 5.75 -18.27
N VAL A 46 -34.82 5.81 -16.96
CA VAL A 46 -33.57 5.31 -16.36
C VAL A 46 -33.43 3.81 -16.59
N ALA A 47 -34.49 3.03 -16.32
CA ALA A 47 -34.49 1.59 -16.55
C ALA A 47 -34.24 1.20 -18.01
N ARG A 48 -34.65 2.05 -18.97
CA ARG A 48 -34.44 1.82 -20.41
C ARG A 48 -33.05 2.24 -20.91
N THR A 49 -32.42 3.21 -20.25
CA THR A 49 -31.16 3.85 -20.73
C THR A 49 -29.93 3.36 -19.98
N VAL A 50 -30.06 2.97 -18.71
CA VAL A 50 -28.95 2.48 -17.89
C VAL A 50 -28.80 0.98 -18.09
N PRO A 51 -27.58 0.48 -18.41
CA PRO A 51 -27.35 -0.96 -18.56
C PRO A 51 -27.53 -1.72 -17.24
N HIS A 52 -27.99 -2.97 -17.32
CA HIS A 52 -28.11 -3.84 -16.14
C HIS A 52 -26.75 -4.14 -15.49
N LEU A 53 -26.76 -4.39 -14.18
CA LEU A 53 -25.55 -4.66 -13.39
C LEU A 53 -24.64 -5.73 -14.00
N THR A 54 -25.22 -6.82 -14.48
CA THR A 54 -24.47 -7.94 -15.10
C THR A 54 -23.72 -7.50 -16.35
N LYS A 55 -24.36 -6.69 -17.20
CA LYS A 55 -23.74 -6.14 -18.41
C LYS A 55 -22.61 -5.18 -18.05
N VAL A 56 -22.83 -4.30 -17.08
CA VAL A 56 -21.82 -3.33 -16.64
C VAL A 56 -20.58 -4.01 -16.07
N ILE A 57 -20.76 -5.04 -15.24
CA ILE A 57 -19.63 -5.83 -14.69
C ILE A 57 -18.91 -6.56 -15.82
N SER A 58 -19.65 -7.20 -16.74
CA SER A 58 -19.08 -7.88 -17.91
C SER A 58 -18.28 -6.93 -18.80
N ASP A 59 -18.72 -5.69 -18.99
CA ASP A 59 -18.02 -4.70 -19.80
C ASP A 59 -16.69 -4.28 -19.14
N ILE A 60 -16.67 -4.16 -17.81
CA ILE A 60 -15.42 -3.91 -17.04
C ILE A 60 -14.47 -5.11 -17.15
N GLU A 61 -14.99 -6.33 -17.04
CA GLU A 61 -14.22 -7.57 -17.16
C GLU A 61 -13.61 -7.70 -18.55
N GLU A 62 -14.41 -7.57 -19.61
CA GLU A 62 -13.96 -7.62 -21.01
C GLU A 62 -12.90 -6.54 -21.28
N HIS A 63 -13.12 -5.32 -20.81
CA HIS A 63 -12.15 -4.24 -20.94
C HIS A 63 -10.81 -4.57 -20.23
N SER A 64 -10.87 -5.22 -19.07
CA SER A 64 -9.68 -5.65 -18.33
C SER A 64 -8.94 -6.81 -18.99
N GLU A 65 -9.64 -7.68 -19.73
CA GLU A 65 -9.07 -8.87 -20.38
C GLU A 65 -8.51 -8.57 -21.76
N ALA A 66 -9.25 -7.81 -22.57
CA ALA A 66 -8.89 -7.49 -23.94
C ALA A 66 -7.71 -6.50 -24.05
N ARG A 67 -7.17 -6.00 -22.93
CA ARG A 67 -6.09 -5.00 -22.87
C ARG A 67 -6.36 -3.80 -23.78
N ILE A 68 -7.64 -3.40 -23.85
CA ILE A 68 -8.08 -2.26 -24.64
C ILE A 68 -7.34 -1.03 -24.10
N LYS A 69 -6.84 -0.18 -25.01
CA LYS A 69 -6.16 1.03 -24.57
C LYS A 69 -7.17 1.93 -23.88
N TYR A 70 -6.74 2.63 -22.84
CA TYR A 70 -7.59 3.57 -22.11
C TYR A 70 -8.22 4.61 -23.05
N GLU A 71 -7.48 5.05 -24.08
CA GLU A 71 -7.95 6.01 -25.10
C GLU A 71 -9.19 5.54 -25.86
N ASP A 72 -9.35 4.23 -26.04
CA ASP A 72 -10.45 3.64 -26.82
C ASP A 72 -11.76 3.59 -25.99
N ALA A 73 -11.66 3.52 -24.66
CA ALA A 73 -12.83 3.42 -23.78
C ALA A 73 -12.63 4.09 -22.41
N PRO A 74 -12.36 5.42 -22.35
CA PRO A 74 -12.07 6.12 -21.10
C PRO A 74 -13.28 6.13 -20.14
N HIS A 75 -14.49 6.10 -20.70
CA HIS A 75 -15.74 6.07 -19.94
C HIS A 75 -15.88 4.83 -19.03
N VAL A 76 -15.28 3.69 -19.39
CA VAL A 76 -15.31 2.47 -18.56
C VAL A 76 -14.58 2.69 -17.25
N VAL A 77 -13.37 3.26 -17.31
CA VAL A 77 -12.52 3.49 -16.14
C VAL A 77 -12.91 4.75 -15.36
N GLU A 78 -13.34 5.81 -16.06
CA GLU A 78 -13.60 7.10 -15.42
C GLU A 78 -15.03 7.32 -14.96
N VAL A 79 -16.02 6.60 -15.52
CA VAL A 79 -17.44 6.82 -15.22
C VAL A 79 -18.08 5.56 -14.68
N ILE A 80 -17.99 4.46 -15.42
CA ILE A 80 -18.66 3.21 -15.07
C ILE A 80 -18.05 2.59 -13.81
N LEU A 81 -16.73 2.40 -13.80
CA LEU A 81 -16.03 1.76 -12.69
C LEU A 81 -16.24 2.47 -11.35
N PRO A 82 -16.08 3.81 -11.22
CA PRO A 82 -16.34 4.52 -9.97
C PRO A 82 -17.80 4.44 -9.52
N CYS A 83 -18.74 4.41 -10.47
CA CYS A 83 -20.17 4.25 -10.19
C CYS A 83 -20.44 2.86 -9.59
N VAL A 84 -19.94 1.80 -10.23
CA VAL A 84 -20.11 0.41 -9.75
C VAL A 84 -19.43 0.20 -8.39
N CYS A 85 -18.22 0.72 -8.20
CA CYS A 85 -17.49 0.57 -6.94
C CYS A 85 -18.20 1.24 -5.74
N SER A 86 -19.03 2.26 -5.99
CA SER A 86 -19.86 2.91 -4.96
C SER A 86 -21.25 2.28 -4.83
N TYR A 87 -21.82 1.78 -5.91
CA TYR A 87 -23.11 1.09 -5.93
C TYR A 87 -23.05 -0.23 -5.13
N LEU A 88 -22.07 -1.08 -5.41
CA LEU A 88 -22.03 -2.45 -4.88
C LEU A 88 -22.00 -2.50 -3.33
N PRO A 89 -21.16 -1.73 -2.61
CA PRO A 89 -21.12 -1.79 -1.14
C PRO A 89 -22.44 -1.34 -0.49
N TYR A 90 -23.10 -0.33 -1.06
CA TYR A 90 -24.38 0.17 -0.55
C TYR A 90 -25.47 -0.89 -0.68
N TRP A 91 -25.67 -1.43 -1.88
CA TRP A 91 -26.72 -2.43 -2.13
C TRP A 91 -26.44 -3.77 -1.47
N TRP A 92 -25.17 -4.17 -1.38
CA TRP A 92 -24.78 -5.34 -0.58
C TRP A 92 -25.20 -5.20 0.89
N SER A 93 -25.14 -3.99 1.46
CA SER A 93 -25.49 -3.74 2.85
C SER A 93 -26.98 -3.96 3.18
N VAL A 94 -27.86 -3.81 2.18
CA VAL A 94 -29.31 -4.04 2.27
C VAL A 94 -29.73 -5.36 1.60
N GLY A 95 -28.76 -6.10 1.05
CA GLY A 95 -28.98 -7.34 0.32
C GLY A 95 -29.23 -8.57 1.19
N PRO A 96 -29.69 -9.68 0.57
CA PRO A 96 -30.21 -10.87 1.25
C PRO A 96 -29.17 -11.59 2.13
N GLN A 97 -27.87 -11.38 1.91
CA GLN A 97 -26.81 -11.97 2.74
C GLN A 97 -26.67 -11.31 4.12
N ARG A 98 -27.16 -10.06 4.28
CA ARG A 98 -27.09 -9.31 5.54
C ARG A 98 -28.45 -9.20 6.24
N THR A 99 -29.54 -9.15 5.47
CA THR A 99 -30.92 -9.17 6.00
C THR A 99 -31.38 -10.60 6.25
N LYS A 100 -31.35 -11.05 7.52
CA LYS A 100 -31.86 -12.37 7.95
C LYS A 100 -33.40 -12.51 7.88
N GLN A 101 -34.11 -11.55 7.30
CA GLN A 101 -35.56 -11.56 7.26
C GLN A 101 -36.05 -12.40 6.09
N SER A 102 -36.36 -13.66 6.36
CA SER A 102 -36.84 -14.66 5.38
C SER A 102 -38.19 -14.35 4.71
N ASN A 103 -38.85 -13.25 5.09
CA ASN A 103 -40.20 -12.89 4.62
C ASN A 103 -40.29 -11.51 3.93
N GLU A 104 -39.19 -10.76 3.76
CA GLU A 104 -39.21 -9.52 2.97
C GLU A 104 -38.86 -9.80 1.51
N LEU A 105 -39.56 -9.14 0.57
CA LEU A 105 -39.31 -9.23 -0.86
C LEU A 105 -37.87 -8.81 -1.18
N LYS A 106 -37.21 -9.55 -2.06
CA LYS A 106 -35.80 -9.30 -2.45
C LYS A 106 -35.65 -7.91 -3.08
N VAL A 107 -34.78 -7.07 -2.50
CA VAL A 107 -34.55 -5.69 -2.97
C VAL A 107 -33.30 -5.51 -3.85
N THR A 108 -32.45 -6.53 -3.96
CA THR A 108 -31.25 -6.54 -4.82
C THR A 108 -30.68 -7.96 -4.99
N ASN A 109 -29.98 -8.23 -6.10
CA ASN A 109 -29.16 -9.42 -6.34
C ASN A 109 -27.68 -9.21 -5.99
N VAL A 110 -27.25 -8.05 -5.50
CA VAL A 110 -25.84 -7.78 -5.23
C VAL A 110 -25.26 -8.75 -4.19
N THR A 111 -24.18 -9.42 -4.55
CA THR A 111 -23.43 -10.36 -3.70
C THR A 111 -21.98 -9.92 -3.52
N VAL A 112 -21.29 -10.59 -2.59
CA VAL A 112 -19.82 -10.46 -2.43
C VAL A 112 -19.06 -10.87 -3.69
N GLU A 113 -19.57 -11.80 -4.48
CA GLU A 113 -18.94 -12.27 -5.72
C GLU A 113 -18.81 -11.14 -6.74
N HIS A 114 -19.85 -10.31 -6.90
CA HIS A 114 -19.79 -9.13 -7.77
C HIS A 114 -18.67 -8.16 -7.35
N MET A 115 -18.52 -7.90 -6.05
CA MET A 115 -17.43 -7.04 -5.54
C MET A 115 -16.05 -7.65 -5.80
N ASN A 116 -15.90 -8.97 -5.64
CA ASN A 116 -14.64 -9.66 -5.91
C ASN A 116 -14.30 -9.68 -7.40
N SER A 117 -15.29 -9.84 -8.29
CA SER A 117 -15.10 -9.81 -9.74
C SER A 117 -14.64 -8.43 -10.23
N VAL A 118 -15.30 -7.37 -9.75
CA VAL A 118 -14.90 -5.99 -10.06
C VAL A 118 -13.51 -5.68 -9.51
N LEU A 119 -13.21 -6.09 -8.27
CA LEU A 119 -11.87 -5.89 -7.70
C LEU A 119 -10.79 -6.64 -8.48
N GLY A 120 -11.06 -7.88 -8.90
CA GLY A 120 -10.17 -8.65 -9.77
C GLY A 120 -9.92 -7.95 -11.09
N SER A 121 -10.96 -7.42 -11.73
CA SER A 121 -10.86 -6.64 -12.97
C SER A 121 -10.04 -5.36 -12.77
N VAL A 122 -10.21 -4.66 -11.65
CA VAL A 122 -9.40 -3.49 -11.30
C VAL A 122 -7.92 -3.85 -11.17
N LEU A 123 -7.60 -4.95 -10.47
CA LEU A 123 -6.23 -5.41 -10.33
C LEU A 123 -5.63 -5.85 -11.67
N LYS A 124 -6.42 -6.50 -12.55
CA LYS A 124 -6.04 -6.79 -13.94
C LYS A 124 -5.72 -5.50 -14.72
N LEU A 125 -6.58 -4.47 -14.62
CA LEU A 125 -6.34 -3.17 -15.26
C LEU A 125 -5.06 -2.52 -14.75
N ILE A 126 -4.85 -2.44 -13.44
CA ILE A 126 -3.60 -1.93 -12.85
C ILE A 126 -2.42 -2.73 -13.40
N ASN A 127 -2.50 -4.06 -13.35
CA ASN A 127 -1.43 -4.94 -13.82
C ASN A 127 -1.07 -4.66 -15.28
N ASN A 128 -2.07 -4.59 -16.17
CA ASN A 128 -1.88 -4.40 -17.60
C ASN A 128 -1.22 -3.06 -17.93
N ASN A 129 -1.47 -2.03 -17.14
CA ASN A 129 -0.98 -0.67 -17.35
C ASN A 129 0.27 -0.30 -16.52
N ILE A 130 0.88 -1.25 -15.80
CA ILE A 130 2.22 -1.02 -15.22
C ILE A 130 3.20 -0.65 -16.33
N ASP A 131 3.96 0.43 -16.10
CA ASP A 131 4.92 1.02 -17.04
C ASP A 131 4.29 1.77 -18.24
N ALA A 132 2.97 1.95 -18.26
CA ALA A 132 2.31 2.74 -19.31
C ALA A 132 2.53 4.24 -19.05
N PRO A 133 3.07 5.05 -19.99
CA PRO A 133 3.30 6.47 -19.75
C PRO A 133 1.99 7.24 -19.55
N GLU A 134 0.97 6.93 -20.35
CA GLU A 134 -0.32 7.64 -20.38
C GLU A 134 -1.42 6.88 -19.62
N ALA A 135 -1.44 7.02 -18.29
CA ALA A 135 -2.49 6.43 -17.45
C ALA A 135 -2.86 7.33 -16.25
N PRO A 136 -3.42 8.53 -16.47
CA PRO A 136 -3.74 9.48 -15.40
C PRO A 136 -4.80 8.95 -14.41
N TRP A 137 -5.64 8.01 -14.85
CA TRP A 137 -6.66 7.35 -14.02
C TRP A 137 -6.07 6.49 -12.89
N MET A 138 -4.85 5.97 -13.04
CA MET A 138 -4.20 5.10 -12.05
C MET A 138 -4.00 5.80 -10.70
N LYS A 139 -3.90 7.14 -10.71
CA LYS A 139 -3.78 7.95 -9.48
C LYS A 139 -5.07 7.93 -8.63
N ARG A 140 -6.22 7.66 -9.24
CA ARG A 140 -7.55 7.75 -8.61
C ARG A 140 -8.17 6.39 -8.34
N ILE A 141 -7.77 5.34 -9.07
CA ILE A 141 -8.43 4.02 -9.02
C ILE A 141 -8.47 3.39 -7.62
N ALA A 142 -7.42 3.62 -6.82
CA ALA A 142 -7.38 3.16 -5.45
C ALA A 142 -8.48 3.82 -4.59
N GLY A 143 -8.80 5.10 -4.84
CA GLY A 143 -9.86 5.83 -4.16
C GLY A 143 -11.26 5.30 -4.49
N TYR A 144 -11.48 4.91 -5.75
CA TYR A 144 -12.76 4.34 -6.18
C TYR A 144 -13.05 2.98 -5.56
N THR A 145 -12.02 2.15 -5.39
CA THR A 145 -12.17 0.76 -4.93
C THR A 145 -12.21 0.59 -3.41
N GLN A 146 -12.21 1.69 -2.65
CA GLN A 146 -12.15 1.65 -1.18
C GLN A 146 -13.32 0.92 -0.53
N GLY A 147 -14.51 0.96 -1.14
CA GLY A 147 -15.73 0.35 -0.60
C GLY A 147 -15.84 -1.16 -0.87
N ILE A 148 -15.36 -1.63 -2.03
CA ILE A 148 -15.47 -3.04 -2.42
C ILE A 148 -14.40 -3.93 -1.77
N ILE A 149 -13.21 -3.39 -1.49
CA ILE A 149 -12.08 -4.16 -0.96
C ILE A 149 -12.31 -4.71 0.45
N LEU A 150 -13.19 -4.10 1.24
CA LEU A 150 -13.51 -4.53 2.60
C LEU A 150 -14.19 -5.91 2.63
N ASN A 151 -14.86 -6.30 1.55
CA ASN A 151 -15.51 -7.60 1.38
C ASN A 151 -14.73 -8.54 0.45
N SER A 152 -13.43 -8.28 0.27
CA SER A 152 -12.56 -9.11 -0.56
C SER A 152 -12.32 -10.49 0.05
N SER A 153 -12.19 -11.49 -0.82
CA SER A 153 -11.88 -12.87 -0.44
C SER A 153 -10.38 -13.17 -0.54
N THR A 154 -9.91 -14.20 0.17
CA THR A 154 -8.53 -14.70 0.09
C THR A 154 -8.19 -15.27 -1.29
N SER A 155 -9.20 -15.68 -2.07
CA SER A 155 -9.02 -16.22 -3.42
C SER A 155 -8.44 -15.22 -4.44
N LEU A 156 -8.47 -13.92 -4.12
CA LEU A 156 -7.92 -12.88 -5.00
C LEU A 156 -6.38 -12.78 -4.95
N LEU A 157 -5.75 -13.34 -3.92
CA LEU A 157 -4.32 -13.16 -3.66
C LEU A 157 -3.46 -13.66 -4.81
N GLU A 158 -3.61 -14.93 -5.17
CA GLU A 158 -2.81 -15.60 -6.20
C GLU A 158 -3.09 -15.08 -7.62
N PRO A 159 -4.34 -15.00 -8.11
CA PRO A 159 -4.60 -14.60 -9.50
C PRO A 159 -4.46 -13.09 -9.77
N TYR A 160 -4.56 -12.22 -8.74
CA TYR A 160 -4.65 -10.78 -8.96
C TYR A 160 -3.60 -9.96 -8.22
N PHE A 161 -3.50 -10.07 -6.89
CA PHE A 161 -2.55 -9.26 -6.11
C PHE A 161 -1.08 -9.66 -6.38
N LEU A 162 -0.83 -10.95 -6.48
CA LEU A 162 0.52 -11.48 -6.64
C LEU A 162 1.15 -11.08 -7.99
N PRO A 163 0.50 -11.23 -9.16
CA PRO A 163 1.05 -10.77 -10.44
C PRO A 163 1.39 -9.27 -10.48
N VAL A 164 0.53 -8.42 -9.89
CA VAL A 164 0.80 -6.98 -9.79
C VAL A 164 2.06 -6.72 -8.98
N SER A 165 2.20 -7.35 -7.81
CA SER A 165 3.39 -7.20 -6.97
C SER A 165 4.67 -7.69 -7.66
N GLN A 166 4.60 -8.79 -8.43
CA GLN A 166 5.73 -9.34 -9.18
C GLN A 166 6.18 -8.40 -10.30
N ARG A 167 5.24 -7.83 -11.06
CA ARG A 167 5.56 -6.86 -12.12
C ARG A 167 6.15 -5.57 -11.56
N LEU A 168 5.58 -5.03 -10.49
CA LEU A 168 6.12 -3.85 -9.80
C LEU A 168 7.54 -4.09 -9.28
N LYS A 169 7.78 -5.26 -8.67
CA LYS A 169 9.11 -5.69 -8.24
C LYS A 169 10.08 -5.73 -9.42
N ALA A 170 9.75 -6.43 -10.50
CA ALA A 170 10.62 -6.57 -11.67
C ALA A 170 10.98 -5.22 -12.29
N LYS A 171 10.00 -4.30 -12.40
CA LYS A 171 10.25 -2.94 -12.88
C LYS A 171 11.16 -2.15 -11.94
N CYS A 172 10.97 -2.31 -10.63
CA CYS A 172 11.80 -1.66 -9.62
C CYS A 172 13.27 -2.12 -9.70
N GLU A 173 13.50 -3.42 -9.89
CA GLU A 173 14.84 -4.01 -10.08
C GLU A 173 15.51 -3.51 -11.37
N ASP A 174 14.78 -3.48 -12.48
CA ASP A 174 15.27 -2.95 -13.77
C ASP A 174 15.70 -1.48 -13.65
N LEU A 175 14.87 -0.62 -13.07
CA LEU A 175 15.21 0.81 -12.90
C LEU A 175 16.41 1.01 -11.98
N TYR A 176 16.53 0.21 -10.93
CA TYR A 176 17.69 0.28 -10.05
C TYR A 176 18.98 -0.20 -10.75
N ALA A 177 18.90 -1.23 -11.60
CA ALA A 177 20.04 -1.65 -12.41
C ALA A 177 20.48 -0.55 -13.40
N GLN A 178 19.53 0.19 -13.99
CA GLN A 178 19.81 1.35 -14.83
C GLN A 178 20.45 2.49 -14.01
N GLU A 179 19.97 2.77 -12.80
CA GLU A 179 20.58 3.73 -11.86
C GLU A 179 22.04 3.37 -11.55
N GLN A 180 22.33 2.11 -11.23
CA GLN A 180 23.70 1.66 -10.95
C GLN A 180 24.59 1.76 -12.19
N SER A 181 24.07 1.41 -13.37
CA SER A 181 24.80 1.54 -14.63
C SER A 181 25.17 2.99 -14.93
N LEU A 182 24.23 3.92 -14.74
CA LEU A 182 24.47 5.36 -14.90
C LEU A 182 25.49 5.89 -13.90
N LYS A 183 25.49 5.36 -12.66
CA LYS A 183 26.48 5.72 -11.62
C LYS A 183 27.91 5.37 -12.03
N HIS A 184 28.10 4.19 -12.63
CA HIS A 184 29.43 3.70 -13.05
C HIS A 184 29.87 4.20 -14.43
N ALA A 185 28.98 4.83 -15.20
CA ALA A 185 29.27 5.36 -16.52
C ALA A 185 30.04 6.70 -16.47
N THR A 186 31.28 6.67 -15.99
CA THR A 186 32.18 7.83 -15.87
C THR A 186 32.74 8.33 -17.19
N ARG A 187 32.55 7.57 -18.28
CA ARG A 187 33.05 7.87 -19.63
C ARG A 187 32.02 8.51 -20.57
N LEU A 188 30.77 8.66 -20.15
CA LEU A 188 29.73 9.29 -20.96
C LEU A 188 29.96 10.80 -21.06
N GLU A 189 29.62 11.37 -22.20
CA GLU A 189 29.57 12.83 -22.34
C GLU A 189 28.56 13.42 -21.36
N SER A 190 28.80 14.65 -20.87
CA SER A 190 27.95 15.27 -19.86
C SER A 190 26.50 15.42 -20.33
N SER A 191 26.28 15.72 -21.61
CA SER A 191 24.93 15.85 -22.20
C SER A 191 24.19 14.52 -22.23
N GLU A 192 24.84 13.45 -22.70
CA GLU A 192 24.24 12.11 -22.78
C GLU A 192 23.88 11.58 -21.38
N ARG A 193 24.72 11.86 -20.39
CA ARG A 193 24.46 11.51 -19.00
C ARG A 193 23.24 12.23 -18.44
N GLU A 194 23.09 13.53 -18.73
CA GLU A 194 21.93 14.32 -18.31
C GLU A 194 20.62 13.79 -18.93
N ASP A 195 20.64 13.42 -20.22
CA ASP A 195 19.48 12.86 -20.92
C ASP A 195 19.06 11.49 -20.36
N LEU A 196 20.03 10.60 -20.10
CA LEU A 196 19.78 9.32 -19.45
C LEU A 196 19.24 9.48 -18.03
N GLU A 197 19.79 10.44 -17.26
CA GLU A 197 19.28 10.77 -15.94
C GLU A 197 17.83 11.26 -16.02
N ALA A 198 17.50 12.13 -16.98
CA ALA A 198 16.14 12.63 -17.19
C ALA A 198 15.15 11.51 -17.54
N ASN A 199 15.55 10.58 -18.41
CA ASN A 199 14.73 9.41 -18.73
C ASN A 199 14.52 8.50 -17.50
N LEU A 200 15.57 8.26 -16.72
CA LEU A 200 15.50 7.48 -15.48
C LEU A 200 14.53 8.13 -14.47
N MET A 201 14.59 9.45 -14.30
CA MET A 201 13.68 10.21 -13.44
C MET A 201 12.21 10.03 -13.86
N LYS A 202 11.92 10.14 -15.16
CA LYS A 202 10.57 9.93 -15.71
C LYS A 202 10.07 8.51 -15.46
N ASN A 203 10.93 7.50 -15.61
CA ASN A 203 10.56 6.12 -15.35
C ASN A 203 10.29 5.86 -13.86
N TYR A 204 11.03 6.50 -12.95
CA TYR A 204 10.73 6.45 -11.52
C TYR A 204 9.40 7.14 -11.19
N GLU A 205 9.03 8.22 -11.87
CA GLU A 205 7.71 8.86 -11.72
C GLU A 205 6.58 7.88 -12.06
N ILE A 206 6.71 7.14 -13.17
CA ILE A 206 5.74 6.11 -13.59
C ILE A 206 5.68 4.98 -12.56
N LEU A 207 6.83 4.47 -12.10
CA LEU A 207 6.88 3.43 -11.06
C LEU A 207 6.17 3.88 -9.77
N VAL A 208 6.42 5.11 -9.33
CA VAL A 208 5.77 5.67 -8.14
C VAL A 208 4.26 5.74 -8.34
N ARG A 209 3.77 6.26 -9.48
CA ARG A 209 2.34 6.28 -9.80
C ARG A 209 1.73 4.88 -9.69
N ASP A 210 2.38 3.87 -10.27
CA ASP A 210 1.90 2.50 -10.30
C ASP A 210 1.87 1.87 -8.90
N LEU A 211 2.88 2.17 -8.08
CA LEU A 211 2.89 1.80 -6.67
C LEU A 211 1.75 2.45 -5.90
N TYR A 212 1.42 3.73 -6.15
CA TYR A 212 0.29 4.41 -5.48
C TYR A 212 -1.08 3.97 -6.00
N ALA A 213 -1.17 3.37 -7.18
CA ALA A 213 -2.38 2.69 -7.66
C ALA A 213 -2.63 1.37 -6.91
N PHE A 214 -1.57 0.61 -6.62
CA PHE A 214 -1.65 -0.72 -6.00
C PHE A 214 -1.55 -0.70 -4.46
N GLY A 215 -0.61 0.06 -3.91
CA GLY A 215 -0.24 0.03 -2.49
C GLY A 215 -1.39 0.26 -1.50
N PRO A 216 -2.28 1.25 -1.71
CA PRO A 216 -3.43 1.43 -0.83
C PRO A 216 -4.38 0.23 -0.82
N LEU A 217 -4.53 -0.46 -1.96
CA LEU A 217 -5.32 -1.70 -2.06
C LEU A 217 -4.63 -2.83 -1.33
N LEU A 218 -3.33 -2.99 -1.55
CA LEU A 218 -2.52 -3.97 -0.85
C LEU A 218 -2.63 -3.81 0.68
N ILE A 219 -2.48 -2.60 1.22
CA ILE A 219 -2.53 -2.34 2.66
C ILE A 219 -3.87 -2.80 3.24
N LYS A 220 -4.99 -2.41 2.62
CA LYS A 220 -6.32 -2.81 3.06
C LYS A 220 -6.55 -4.31 2.95
N TYR A 221 -6.13 -4.92 1.84
CA TYR A 221 -6.26 -6.37 1.63
C TYR A 221 -5.49 -7.17 2.69
N VAL A 222 -4.26 -6.76 2.97
CA VAL A 222 -3.42 -7.36 4.02
C VAL A 222 -4.09 -7.22 5.38
N ASP A 223 -4.63 -6.06 5.73
CA ASP A 223 -5.31 -5.87 7.02
C ASP A 223 -6.48 -6.81 7.23
N MET A 224 -7.25 -7.08 6.17
CA MET A 224 -8.39 -7.98 6.24
C MET A 224 -7.98 -9.43 6.47
N HIS A 225 -6.94 -9.89 5.77
CA HIS A 225 -6.60 -11.32 5.70
C HIS A 225 -5.43 -11.74 6.60
N ARG A 226 -4.70 -10.78 7.18
CA ARG A 226 -3.51 -11.04 8.01
C ARG A 226 -3.76 -12.02 9.15
N SER A 227 -4.88 -11.90 9.86
CA SER A 227 -5.20 -12.82 10.97
C SER A 227 -5.37 -14.27 10.50
N TYR A 228 -5.86 -14.46 9.27
CA TYR A 228 -6.00 -15.77 8.64
C TYR A 228 -4.64 -16.32 8.22
N TRP A 229 -3.82 -15.53 7.52
CA TRP A 229 -2.49 -15.93 7.06
C TRP A 229 -1.54 -16.28 8.21
N LEU A 230 -1.57 -15.53 9.32
CA LEU A 230 -0.74 -15.81 10.50
C LEU A 230 -1.11 -17.13 11.20
N LYS A 231 -2.38 -17.56 11.10
CA LYS A 231 -2.85 -18.81 11.72
C LYS A 231 -2.59 -20.03 10.84
N ASN A 232 -2.89 -19.92 9.56
CA ASN A 232 -2.92 -21.06 8.64
C ASN A 232 -1.62 -21.23 7.83
N GLY A 233 -0.82 -20.17 7.68
CA GLY A 233 0.30 -20.13 6.75
C GLY A 233 -0.20 -20.06 5.30
N ASP A 234 0.37 -19.15 4.51
CA ASP A 234 -0.02 -18.98 3.11
C ASP A 234 1.23 -18.62 2.28
N LEU A 235 1.61 -19.52 1.38
CA LEU A 235 2.82 -19.35 0.55
C LEU A 235 2.71 -18.16 -0.41
N CYS A 236 1.49 -17.84 -0.88
CA CYS A 236 1.28 -16.66 -1.72
C CYS A 236 1.46 -15.37 -0.91
N ALA A 237 1.07 -15.38 0.37
CA ALA A 237 1.28 -14.25 1.27
C ALA A 237 2.78 -14.05 1.58
N ASP A 238 3.54 -15.15 1.72
CA ASP A 238 4.99 -15.11 1.88
C ASP A 238 5.67 -14.54 0.63
N GLN A 239 5.26 -14.97 -0.57
CA GLN A 239 5.74 -14.40 -1.83
C GLN A 239 5.40 -12.91 -1.98
N LEU A 240 4.19 -12.52 -1.58
CA LEU A 240 3.76 -11.12 -1.57
C LEU A 240 4.64 -10.27 -0.65
N TYR A 241 4.96 -10.76 0.56
CA TYR A 241 5.93 -10.11 1.44
C TYR A 241 7.29 -9.96 0.76
N ASN A 242 7.82 -11.03 0.15
CA ASN A 242 9.13 -11.01 -0.50
C ASN A 242 9.18 -10.01 -1.66
N ASN A 243 8.13 -9.93 -2.48
CA ASN A 243 8.07 -8.95 -3.58
C ASN A 243 8.13 -7.51 -3.07
N MET A 244 7.33 -7.19 -2.04
CA MET A 244 7.30 -5.85 -1.47
C MET A 244 8.55 -5.53 -0.64
N ALA A 245 9.23 -6.54 -0.09
CA ALA A 245 10.51 -6.38 0.59
C ALA A 245 11.62 -5.94 -0.38
N GLU A 246 11.68 -6.51 -1.59
CA GLU A 246 12.65 -6.11 -2.61
C GLU A 246 12.36 -4.69 -3.14
N VAL A 247 11.07 -4.33 -3.34
CA VAL A 247 10.67 -2.94 -3.67
C VAL A 247 11.11 -1.97 -2.57
N PHE A 248 10.87 -2.32 -1.29
CA PHE A 248 11.31 -1.51 -0.16
C PHE A 248 12.84 -1.40 -0.07
N SER A 249 13.57 -2.49 -0.30
CA SER A 249 15.03 -2.49 -0.30
C SER A 249 15.58 -1.54 -1.36
N THR A 250 15.05 -1.62 -2.58
CA THR A 250 15.39 -0.72 -3.67
C THR A 250 15.05 0.72 -3.33
N TRP A 251 13.88 0.98 -2.75
CA TRP A 251 13.51 2.31 -2.26
C TRP A 251 14.50 2.84 -1.22
N CYS A 252 14.99 2.01 -0.30
CA CYS A 252 15.98 2.45 0.69
C CYS A 252 17.33 2.85 0.07
N LYS A 253 17.72 2.24 -1.06
CA LYS A 253 19.00 2.44 -1.74
C LYS A 253 18.95 3.53 -2.82
N SER A 254 17.86 3.64 -3.56
CA SER A 254 17.73 4.57 -4.67
C SER A 254 17.44 5.99 -4.19
N LYS A 255 18.25 6.95 -4.63
CA LYS A 255 18.00 8.39 -4.36
C LYS A 255 16.89 8.94 -5.26
N TYR A 256 16.81 8.46 -6.50
CA TYR A 256 15.79 8.87 -7.47
C TYR A 256 14.42 8.40 -7.03
N PHE A 257 14.30 7.15 -6.60
CA PHE A 257 13.04 6.60 -6.15
C PHE A 257 12.46 7.36 -4.95
N LYS A 258 13.27 7.60 -3.90
CA LYS A 258 12.83 8.41 -2.74
C LYS A 258 12.38 9.81 -3.13
N ARG A 259 13.10 10.44 -4.05
CA ARG A 259 12.81 11.80 -4.49
C ARG A 259 11.52 11.86 -5.29
N GLU A 260 11.33 10.95 -6.25
CA GLU A 260 10.10 10.94 -7.04
C GLU A 260 8.88 10.53 -6.21
N GLU A 261 9.04 9.66 -5.21
CA GLU A 261 7.95 9.42 -4.25
C GLU A 261 7.57 10.69 -3.49
N LEU A 262 8.56 11.43 -2.96
CA LEU A 262 8.29 12.67 -2.26
C LEU A 262 7.63 13.72 -3.16
N ASN A 263 8.07 13.81 -4.42
CA ASN A 263 7.46 14.67 -5.43
C ASN A 263 5.99 14.30 -5.65
N PHE A 264 5.70 13.01 -5.85
CA PHE A 264 4.35 12.52 -6.08
C PHE A 264 3.42 12.82 -4.91
N VAL A 265 3.87 12.53 -3.68
CA VAL A 265 3.11 12.82 -2.46
C VAL A 265 2.82 14.31 -2.32
N SER A 266 3.82 15.17 -2.60
CA SER A 266 3.66 16.62 -2.52
C SER A 266 2.74 17.18 -3.62
N GLN A 267 2.81 16.65 -4.85
CA GLN A 267 2.00 17.12 -5.97
C GLN A 267 0.52 16.73 -5.82
N HIS A 268 0.27 15.58 -5.21
CA HIS A 268 -1.08 15.03 -5.04
C HIS A 268 -1.64 15.19 -3.62
N GLU A 269 -0.95 15.96 -2.77
CA GLU A 269 -1.36 16.27 -1.39
C GLU A 269 -1.74 15.01 -0.58
N ILE A 270 -0.98 13.93 -0.76
CA ILE A 270 -1.32 12.62 -0.19
C ILE A 270 -0.94 12.56 1.28
N ASP A 271 -1.91 12.29 2.15
CA ASP A 271 -1.66 12.01 3.55
C ASP A 271 -1.40 10.52 3.80
N ASN A 272 -0.12 10.12 3.64
CA ASN A 272 0.34 8.76 3.91
C ASN A 272 0.26 8.37 5.40
N THR A 273 0.02 9.31 6.32
CA THR A 273 -0.13 8.99 7.74
C THR A 273 -1.41 8.18 8.01
N SER A 274 -2.46 8.40 7.21
CA SER A 274 -3.71 7.65 7.26
C SER A 274 -3.51 6.15 6.95
N MET A 275 -2.57 5.82 6.06
CA MET A 275 -2.27 4.45 5.64
C MET A 275 -1.46 3.65 6.68
N LEU A 276 -0.83 4.33 7.63
CA LEU A 276 -0.02 3.70 8.69
C LEU A 276 -0.83 3.37 9.95
N MET A 277 -1.97 4.04 10.17
CA MET A 277 -2.82 3.79 11.33
C MET A 277 -3.58 2.47 11.16
N PRO A 278 -3.76 1.65 12.21
CA PRO A 278 -4.64 0.48 12.15
C PRO A 278 -6.08 0.94 11.84
N SER A 279 -6.77 0.25 10.94
CA SER A 279 -8.14 0.58 10.47
C SER A 279 -9.24 0.56 11.56
N GLY A 280 -8.90 0.52 12.84
CA GLY A 280 -9.81 0.36 13.98
C GLY A 280 -10.12 1.62 14.78
N THR A 281 -9.54 2.78 14.47
CA THR A 281 -9.89 4.04 15.15
C THR A 281 -10.64 4.97 14.18
N ASN A 282 -11.97 4.87 14.23
CA ASN A 282 -12.95 5.84 13.74
C ASN A 282 -12.90 6.19 12.24
N GLN A 283 -13.33 5.27 11.39
CA GLN A 283 -14.11 5.62 10.20
C GLN A 283 -15.59 5.33 10.49
N SER A 284 -16.21 6.17 11.30
CA SER A 284 -17.64 6.43 11.12
C SER A 284 -17.77 7.31 9.88
N ASN A 285 -18.58 6.88 8.92
CA ASN A 285 -18.95 7.60 7.71
C ASN A 285 -19.12 9.11 7.94
N SER A 286 -18.13 9.90 7.55
CA SER A 286 -18.27 11.31 7.22
C SER A 286 -17.17 11.74 6.25
N ALA A 287 -17.26 11.25 5.02
CA ALA A 287 -16.74 12.01 3.89
C ALA A 287 -17.64 13.26 3.79
N GLY A 288 -17.12 14.41 4.19
CA GLY A 288 -17.90 15.64 4.30
C GLY A 288 -17.03 16.88 4.13
N VAL A 289 -16.91 17.31 2.88
CA VAL A 289 -16.87 18.72 2.44
C VAL A 289 -15.70 19.58 2.95
N ASN A 290 -14.72 19.78 2.05
CA ASN A 290 -13.98 21.03 2.00
C ASN A 290 -14.95 22.16 1.64
N SER A 291 -15.16 23.10 2.54
CA SER A 291 -15.68 24.43 2.23
C SER A 291 -15.02 25.45 3.13
N SER A 292 -14.15 26.24 2.51
CA SER A 292 -13.80 27.58 2.96
C SER A 292 -15.04 28.47 2.93
N ASP A 293 -15.48 29.01 4.06
CA ASP A 293 -15.61 30.46 4.23
C ASP A 293 -15.90 30.81 5.70
N GLY A 294 -15.47 32.01 6.11
CA GLY A 294 -15.52 32.46 7.50
C GLY A 294 -16.91 32.87 7.99
N SER A 295 -17.09 32.81 9.31
CA SER A 295 -17.68 33.90 10.13
C SER A 295 -17.82 33.46 11.58
N ALA A 296 -17.27 34.28 12.48
CA ALA A 296 -17.36 34.14 13.92
C ALA A 296 -18.79 34.39 14.43
N VAL A 297 -19.26 33.60 15.39
CA VAL A 297 -20.12 34.10 16.47
C VAL A 297 -19.70 33.46 17.80
N LYS A 298 -19.33 34.35 18.71
CA LYS A 298 -19.01 34.13 20.12
C LYS A 298 -20.28 33.66 20.87
N SER A 299 -20.12 32.80 21.87
CA SER A 299 -20.89 32.98 23.09
C SER A 299 -20.07 32.56 24.30
N ALA A 300 -19.91 33.54 25.19
CA ALA A 300 -19.10 33.49 26.37
C ALA A 300 -19.90 32.91 27.54
N ASN A 301 -19.24 32.15 28.41
CA ASN A 301 -19.39 32.34 29.85
C ASN A 301 -18.12 31.85 30.57
N GLU A 302 -17.41 32.80 31.15
CA GLU A 302 -16.36 32.61 32.16
C GLU A 302 -17.02 32.07 33.46
N VAL A 303 -16.35 31.45 34.44
CA VAL A 303 -15.35 32.05 35.34
C VAL A 303 -14.57 30.97 36.13
N SER A 304 -13.27 31.24 36.31
CA SER A 304 -12.31 30.80 37.36
C SER A 304 -11.95 29.32 37.51
N ASN A 305 -10.67 28.95 37.37
CA ASN A 305 -9.65 29.17 38.41
C ASN A 305 -8.22 28.89 37.87
N GLY A 306 -7.23 29.59 38.42
CA GLY A 306 -5.87 29.71 37.89
C GLY A 306 -5.00 28.45 37.92
N GLY A 307 -4.00 28.42 37.03
CA GLY A 307 -2.94 27.43 37.05
C GLY A 307 -2.11 27.43 35.77
N SER A 308 -0.83 27.77 35.89
CA SER A 308 0.21 27.81 34.86
C SER A 308 0.38 26.47 34.11
N VAL A 309 -0.37 26.28 33.01
CA VAL A 309 -0.23 25.09 32.12
C VAL A 309 -0.08 25.47 30.64
N GLY A 310 0.28 26.72 30.33
CA GLY A 310 0.45 27.21 28.94
C GLY A 310 1.68 26.66 28.20
N GLY A 311 2.70 26.15 28.90
CA GLY A 311 3.96 25.68 28.30
C GLY A 311 3.99 24.21 27.85
N LYS A 312 3.11 23.35 28.40
CA LYS A 312 3.13 21.90 28.13
C LYS A 312 2.26 21.49 26.94
N LEU A 313 1.16 22.20 26.67
CA LEU A 313 0.27 21.92 25.53
C LEU A 313 0.87 22.39 24.19
N LYS A 314 1.56 23.52 24.15
CA LYS A 314 2.31 23.96 22.95
C LYS A 314 3.46 23.00 22.58
N ARG A 315 4.10 22.39 23.59
CA ARG A 315 5.16 21.40 23.41
C ARG A 315 4.64 20.00 23.04
N LYS A 316 3.36 19.70 23.34
CA LYS A 316 2.66 18.50 22.86
C LYS A 316 2.16 18.69 21.42
N LYS A 317 1.69 19.89 21.04
CA LYS A 317 1.36 20.27 19.67
C LYS A 317 2.61 20.23 18.75
N ARG A 318 3.73 20.83 19.18
CA ARG A 318 5.04 20.72 18.47
C ARG A 318 5.69 19.32 18.51
N ARG A 319 5.17 18.38 19.31
CA ARG A 319 5.58 16.96 19.28
C ARG A 319 4.69 16.13 18.35
N LEU A 320 3.49 16.61 18.03
CA LEU A 320 2.62 16.06 16.98
C LEU A 320 3.07 16.54 15.59
N ASP A 321 3.69 17.72 15.50
CA ASP A 321 4.39 18.22 14.28
C ASP A 321 5.71 17.47 13.97
N LYS A 322 5.92 16.30 14.58
CA LYS A 322 6.89 15.31 14.07
C LYS A 322 6.24 14.68 12.84
N GLU A 323 6.31 15.40 11.72
CA GLU A 323 6.09 14.88 10.37
C GLU A 323 6.87 13.57 10.23
N LYS A 324 6.17 12.46 10.46
CA LYS A 324 6.71 11.13 10.25
C LYS A 324 6.89 10.99 8.74
N PHE A 325 8.08 10.61 8.34
CA PHE A 325 8.37 10.12 7.00
C PHE A 325 7.42 8.96 6.70
N THR A 326 6.31 9.24 6.00
CA THR A 326 5.31 8.24 5.68
C THR A 326 5.45 7.96 4.19
N SER A 327 6.39 7.08 3.85
CA SER A 327 6.50 6.51 2.50
C SER A 327 5.49 5.37 2.37
N LEU A 328 4.89 5.24 1.19
CA LEU A 328 4.00 4.13 0.87
C LEU A 328 4.75 2.79 0.94
N SER A 329 6.00 2.75 0.44
CA SER A 329 6.86 1.56 0.54
C SER A 329 7.05 1.13 1.99
N VAL A 330 7.27 2.10 2.90
CA VAL A 330 7.36 1.86 4.36
C VAL A 330 6.03 1.37 4.92
N ALA A 331 4.89 1.93 4.50
CA ALA A 331 3.57 1.51 4.97
C ALA A 331 3.24 0.07 4.55
N CYS A 332 3.44 -0.26 3.27
CA CYS A 332 3.23 -1.61 2.72
C CYS A 332 4.07 -2.65 3.47
N ILE A 333 5.39 -2.42 3.61
CA ILE A 333 6.27 -3.40 4.26
C ILE A 333 5.98 -3.53 5.76
N LYS A 334 5.65 -2.44 6.47
CA LYS A 334 5.24 -2.52 7.89
C LYS A 334 3.96 -3.32 8.07
N ARG A 335 3.02 -3.24 7.13
CA ARG A 335 1.78 -4.03 7.17
C ARG A 335 2.01 -5.51 6.86
N LEU A 336 2.96 -5.81 5.99
CA LEU A 336 3.34 -7.19 5.66
C LEU A 336 4.34 -7.80 6.65
N LEU A 337 5.02 -6.99 7.47
CA LEU A 337 6.15 -7.44 8.29
C LEU A 337 5.82 -8.65 9.18
N PRO A 338 4.66 -8.74 9.85
CA PRO A 338 4.39 -9.92 10.68
C PRO A 338 4.11 -11.19 9.89
N ILE A 339 3.65 -11.08 8.64
CA ILE A 339 3.59 -12.23 7.72
C ILE A 339 5.01 -12.68 7.40
N GLY A 340 5.90 -11.75 7.04
CA GLY A 340 7.31 -12.07 6.80
C GLY A 340 8.04 -12.65 8.01
N MET A 341 7.79 -12.15 9.22
CA MET A 341 8.36 -12.71 10.46
C MET A 341 7.83 -14.12 10.74
N ASN A 342 6.58 -14.41 10.37
CA ASN A 342 5.96 -15.73 10.54
C ASN A 342 6.56 -16.81 9.61
N MET A 343 7.35 -16.42 8.60
CA MET A 343 8.15 -17.35 7.78
C MET A 343 9.28 -18.03 8.58
N PHE A 344 9.67 -17.44 9.71
CA PHE A 344 10.79 -17.90 10.54
C PHE A 344 10.29 -18.50 11.85
N GLY A 345 10.92 -19.60 12.28
CA GLY A 345 10.70 -20.16 13.62
C GLY A 345 11.25 -19.23 14.72
N GLY A 346 10.82 -19.42 15.98
CA GLY A 346 11.23 -18.53 17.08
C GLY A 346 12.76 -18.33 17.21
N ARG A 347 13.54 -19.39 17.00
CA ARG A 347 15.01 -19.32 17.00
C ARG A 347 15.55 -18.48 15.83
N GLU A 348 15.04 -18.70 14.62
CA GLU A 348 15.47 -17.94 13.44
C GLU A 348 15.10 -16.46 13.59
N GLN A 349 13.98 -16.14 14.22
CA GLN A 349 13.61 -14.77 14.53
C GLN A 349 14.62 -14.10 15.49
N GLU A 350 15.16 -14.83 16.48
CA GLU A 350 16.23 -14.31 17.35
C GLU A 350 17.52 -14.02 16.55
N LEU A 351 17.92 -14.93 15.66
CA LEU A 351 19.08 -14.74 14.77
C LEU A 351 18.91 -13.54 13.84
N VAL A 352 17.70 -13.34 13.30
CA VAL A 352 17.33 -12.15 12.52
C VAL A 352 17.52 -10.87 13.34
N GLN A 353 17.12 -10.86 14.61
CA GLN A 353 17.34 -9.69 15.48
C GLN A 353 18.83 -9.47 15.79
N LEU A 354 19.61 -10.52 16.00
CA LEU A 354 21.07 -10.41 16.21
C LEU A 354 21.76 -9.82 14.99
N ALA A 355 21.44 -10.31 13.79
CA ALA A 355 21.94 -9.76 12.53
C ALA A 355 21.60 -8.28 12.38
N LYS A 356 20.35 -7.90 12.67
CA LYS A 356 19.91 -6.51 12.65
C LYS A 356 20.72 -5.64 13.62
N HIS A 357 20.95 -6.08 14.86
CA HIS A 357 21.76 -5.31 15.82
C HIS A 357 23.21 -5.16 15.32
N LYS A 358 23.81 -6.24 14.80
CA LYS A 358 25.15 -6.20 14.21
C LYS A 358 25.24 -5.20 13.05
N MET A 359 24.21 -5.11 12.20
CA MET A 359 24.12 -4.11 11.12
C MET A 359 24.09 -2.68 11.67
N ILE A 360 23.32 -2.43 12.73
CA ILE A 360 23.24 -1.11 13.40
C ILE A 360 24.59 -0.73 14.01
N ASP A 361 25.24 -1.65 14.71
CA ASP A 361 26.54 -1.41 15.34
C ASP A 361 27.63 -1.13 14.29
N THR A 362 27.63 -1.92 13.22
CA THR A 362 28.56 -1.77 12.09
C THR A 362 28.38 -0.42 11.40
N LYS A 363 27.12 0.00 11.18
CA LYS A 363 26.84 1.33 10.62
C LYS A 363 27.27 2.45 11.58
N SER A 364 26.96 2.33 12.86
CA SER A 364 27.30 3.36 13.86
C SER A 364 28.81 3.54 13.97
N ALA A 365 29.58 2.44 13.98
CA ALA A 365 31.04 2.48 13.99
C ALA A 365 31.64 3.02 12.68
N HIS A 366 30.93 2.91 11.55
CA HIS A 366 31.34 3.50 10.28
C HIS A 366 31.05 5.00 10.23
N ASP A 367 29.84 5.40 10.65
CA ASP A 367 29.39 6.80 10.71
C ASP A 367 30.28 7.62 11.67
N GLU A 368 30.79 7.03 12.75
CA GLU A 368 31.74 7.69 13.68
C GLU A 368 33.13 7.98 13.05
N LYS A 369 33.54 7.20 12.05
CA LYS A 369 34.86 7.34 11.41
C LYS A 369 34.89 8.39 10.29
N ILE A 370 33.73 8.86 9.84
CA ILE A 370 33.60 9.76 8.71
C ILE A 370 33.27 11.17 9.22
N GLU A 371 34.26 12.08 9.19
CA GLU A 371 34.06 13.48 9.60
C GLU A 371 33.12 14.26 8.66
N ASN A 372 33.00 13.87 7.38
CA ASN A 372 32.11 14.51 6.39
C ASN A 372 31.58 13.48 5.37
N PRO A 373 30.44 12.83 5.61
CA PRO A 373 29.89 11.86 4.66
C PRO A 373 29.37 12.57 3.41
N THR A 374 29.76 12.05 2.24
CA THR A 374 29.16 12.47 0.96
C THR A 374 27.69 12.02 0.89
N GLU A 375 26.86 12.70 0.08
CA GLU A 375 25.44 12.32 -0.10
C GLU A 375 25.26 10.84 -0.49
N GLU A 376 26.24 10.23 -1.17
CA GLU A 376 26.24 8.81 -1.51
C GLU A 376 26.53 7.89 -0.32
N GLN A 377 27.35 8.31 0.64
CA GLN A 377 27.67 7.56 1.86
C GLN A 377 26.53 7.62 2.90
N MET A 378 25.54 8.51 2.71
CA MET A 378 24.37 8.66 3.60
C MET A 378 23.22 7.69 3.27
N ILE A 379 23.30 6.96 2.15
CA ILE A 379 22.31 5.98 1.68
C ILE A 379 22.40 4.65 2.46
N LEU A 380 21.35 3.81 2.43
CA LEU A 380 21.31 2.46 3.02
C LEU A 380 22.23 1.47 2.28
N ASP A 381 23.53 1.73 2.19
CA ASP A 381 24.49 0.74 1.71
C ASP A 381 25.52 0.47 2.80
N LEU A 382 25.34 -0.67 3.48
CA LEU A 382 26.48 -1.38 4.06
C LEU A 382 27.38 -1.78 2.88
N THR A 383 28.69 -1.68 3.03
CA THR A 383 29.60 -2.14 1.97
C THR A 383 29.48 -3.65 1.80
N SER A 384 29.83 -4.19 0.63
CA SER A 384 29.82 -5.63 0.38
C SER A 384 30.59 -6.40 1.46
N ASP A 385 31.75 -5.87 1.88
CA ASP A 385 32.60 -6.45 2.93
C ASP A 385 31.89 -6.48 4.30
N GLN A 386 31.12 -5.44 4.63
CA GLN A 386 30.33 -5.39 5.87
C GLN A 386 29.18 -6.40 5.83
N GLU A 387 28.54 -6.57 4.67
CA GLU A 387 27.50 -7.59 4.51
C GLU A 387 28.06 -9.02 4.65
N GLU A 388 29.23 -9.28 4.06
CA GLU A 388 29.92 -10.57 4.15
C GLU A 388 30.34 -10.90 5.59
N THR A 389 30.90 -9.92 6.32
CA THR A 389 31.25 -10.08 7.75
C THR A 389 30.03 -10.46 8.60
N ILE A 390 28.86 -9.90 8.30
CA ILE A 390 27.62 -10.18 9.05
C ILE A 390 27.06 -11.56 8.66
N GLU A 391 27.23 -11.97 7.41
CA GLU A 391 26.91 -13.31 6.95
C GLU A 391 27.79 -14.37 7.62
N GLU A 392 29.10 -14.15 7.69
CA GLU A 392 30.05 -15.00 8.42
C GLU A 392 29.69 -15.10 9.92
N PHE A 393 29.41 -13.97 10.56
CA PHE A 393 28.95 -13.94 11.95
C PHE A 393 27.71 -14.80 12.20
N LEU A 394 26.73 -14.77 11.28
CA LEU A 394 25.56 -15.65 11.39
C LEU A 394 25.92 -17.11 11.15
N ARG A 395 26.80 -17.42 10.19
CA ARG A 395 27.28 -18.78 9.93
C ARG A 395 27.94 -19.36 11.17
N ASP A 396 28.79 -18.60 11.83
CA ASP A 396 29.49 -19.00 13.05
C ASP A 396 28.53 -19.31 14.20
N ILE A 397 27.50 -18.46 14.40
CA ILE A 397 26.50 -18.70 15.45
C ILE A 397 25.68 -19.96 15.15
N VAL A 398 25.23 -20.14 13.91
CA VAL A 398 24.44 -21.33 13.54
C VAL A 398 25.30 -22.59 13.69
N PHE A 399 26.56 -22.55 13.26
CA PHE A 399 27.50 -23.66 13.38
C PHE A 399 27.83 -24.00 14.84
N ALA A 400 28.11 -22.99 15.67
CA ALA A 400 28.34 -23.17 17.10
C ALA A 400 27.12 -23.77 17.83
N GLN A 401 25.90 -23.43 17.38
CA GLN A 401 24.67 -24.00 17.91
C GLN A 401 24.45 -25.47 17.50
N GLU A 402 24.97 -25.89 16.35
CA GLU A 402 24.95 -27.29 15.90
C GLU A 402 26.00 -28.14 16.63
N GLN A 403 27.16 -27.57 16.95
CA GLN A 403 28.20 -28.24 17.73
C GLN A 403 27.94 -28.28 19.23
N GLY A 404 27.12 -27.35 19.76
CA GLY A 404 26.73 -27.25 21.17
C GLY A 404 25.74 -28.33 21.66
N GLU A 405 25.76 -29.53 21.06
CA GLU A 405 25.05 -30.72 21.56
C GLU A 405 25.68 -31.25 22.86
N VAL A 406 25.56 -30.48 23.94
CA VAL A 406 25.34 -31.07 25.27
C VAL A 406 24.01 -30.52 25.74
N VAL A 407 22.96 -31.28 25.46
CA VAL A 407 21.59 -31.03 25.93
C VAL A 407 21.64 -30.88 27.45
N ASN A 408 21.70 -29.65 27.93
CA ASN A 408 21.41 -29.40 29.33
C ASN A 408 19.93 -29.70 29.52
N ARG A 409 19.65 -30.83 30.19
CA ARG A 409 18.31 -31.40 30.41
C ARG A 409 17.33 -30.44 31.09
N ASN A 410 17.84 -29.31 31.60
CA ASN A 410 17.09 -28.23 32.23
C ASN A 410 16.58 -27.14 31.26
N ASN A 411 16.98 -27.16 29.98
CA ASN A 411 16.58 -26.13 29.01
C ASN A 411 15.35 -26.55 28.17
N TRP A 412 14.32 -27.07 28.85
CA TRP A 412 13.06 -27.49 28.23
C TRP A 412 12.40 -26.37 27.42
N GLN A 413 12.65 -25.10 27.78
CA GLN A 413 12.22 -23.93 27.00
C GLN A 413 12.86 -23.91 25.61
N SER A 414 14.17 -24.13 25.48
CA SER A 414 14.86 -24.21 24.18
C SER A 414 14.42 -25.44 23.37
N ALA A 415 14.10 -26.55 24.04
CA ALA A 415 13.51 -27.73 23.40
C ALA A 415 12.06 -27.47 22.93
N LEU A 416 11.27 -26.71 23.70
CA LEU A 416 9.92 -26.29 23.35
C LEU A 416 9.95 -25.29 22.18
N TYR A 417 10.84 -24.29 22.19
CA TYR A 417 11.04 -23.37 21.07
C TYR A 417 11.55 -24.08 19.81
N ARG A 418 12.32 -25.17 19.95
CA ARG A 418 12.67 -26.07 18.82
C ARG A 418 11.43 -26.79 18.27
N LYS A 419 10.56 -27.27 19.16
CA LYS A 419 9.33 -28.02 18.80
C LYS A 419 8.22 -27.11 18.25
N ILE A 420 8.12 -25.87 18.74
CA ILE A 420 7.19 -24.82 18.26
C ILE A 420 7.74 -24.13 17.01
N GLY A 421 9.06 -23.93 16.92
CA GLY A 421 9.74 -23.36 15.76
C GLY A 421 9.83 -24.30 14.55
N SER A 422 9.49 -25.59 14.72
CA SER A 422 9.38 -26.55 13.61
C SER A 422 8.10 -26.40 12.77
N LYS A 423 7.51 -25.19 12.73
CA LYS A 423 6.43 -24.86 11.79
C LYS A 423 6.84 -24.99 10.31
N SER A 424 8.11 -25.25 10.01
CA SER A 424 8.57 -25.76 8.71
C SER A 424 7.75 -26.97 8.20
N HIS A 425 7.07 -27.72 9.09
CA HIS A 425 6.14 -28.78 8.69
C HIS A 425 4.78 -28.31 8.14
N GLN A 426 4.40 -27.04 8.24
CA GLN A 426 3.16 -26.54 7.61
C GLN A 426 3.35 -26.25 6.11
N THR A 427 4.56 -25.91 5.67
CA THR A 427 4.86 -25.62 4.24
C THR A 427 5.58 -26.78 3.54
N GLY A 428 6.14 -27.74 4.29
CA GLY A 428 6.82 -28.92 3.72
C GLY A 428 8.17 -28.61 3.06
N ILE A 429 8.65 -27.37 3.15
CA ILE A 429 9.92 -26.94 2.53
C ILE A 429 11.03 -26.98 3.58
N VAL A 430 12.00 -27.88 3.38
CA VAL A 430 13.26 -27.91 4.13
C VAL A 430 14.29 -27.08 3.37
N HIS A 431 14.61 -25.89 3.87
CA HIS A 431 15.68 -25.08 3.30
C HIS A 431 17.06 -25.60 3.75
N SER A 432 18.03 -25.60 2.83
CA SER A 432 19.44 -25.76 3.22
C SER A 432 19.86 -24.62 4.15
N GLN A 433 20.76 -24.90 5.09
CA GLN A 433 21.30 -23.94 6.05
C GLN A 433 21.76 -22.63 5.38
N ALA A 434 22.41 -22.72 4.21
CA ALA A 434 22.84 -21.56 3.44
C ALA A 434 21.67 -20.70 2.93
N ILE A 435 20.54 -21.33 2.56
CA ILE A 435 19.33 -20.64 2.11
C ILE A 435 18.64 -19.98 3.31
N SER A 436 18.56 -20.67 4.45
CA SER A 436 18.00 -20.10 5.69
C SER A 436 18.78 -18.88 6.16
N ILE A 437 20.13 -18.92 6.14
CA ILE A 437 20.98 -17.78 6.49
C ILE A 437 20.73 -16.60 5.55
N LYS A 438 20.67 -16.84 4.23
CA LYS A 438 20.35 -15.78 3.25
C LYS A 438 18.97 -15.17 3.48
N ASN A 439 17.95 -15.98 3.78
CA ASN A 439 16.61 -15.50 4.08
C ASN A 439 16.58 -14.67 5.39
N MET A 440 17.29 -15.12 6.43
CA MET A 440 17.43 -14.37 7.69
C MET A 440 18.13 -13.02 7.45
N LEU A 441 19.19 -12.98 6.65
CA LEU A 441 19.86 -11.74 6.27
C LEU A 441 18.94 -10.80 5.50
N LYS A 442 18.17 -11.30 4.54
CA LYS A 442 17.18 -10.48 3.81
C LYS A 442 16.17 -9.83 4.77
N MET A 443 15.61 -10.60 5.69
CA MET A 443 14.70 -10.07 6.72
C MET A 443 15.41 -9.05 7.63
N ALA A 444 16.64 -9.34 8.06
CA ALA A 444 17.42 -8.43 8.89
C ALA A 444 17.69 -7.09 8.18
N LYS A 445 18.01 -7.12 6.88
CA LYS A 445 18.19 -5.91 6.05
C LYS A 445 16.90 -5.09 5.98
N VAL A 446 15.73 -5.72 5.83
CA VAL A 446 14.43 -5.03 5.85
C VAL A 446 14.20 -4.36 7.21
N LEU A 447 14.42 -5.08 8.31
CA LEU A 447 14.27 -4.55 9.67
C LEU A 447 15.27 -3.42 9.98
N PHE A 448 16.48 -3.52 9.45
CA PHE A 448 17.51 -2.49 9.54
C PHE A 448 17.12 -1.24 8.75
N GLY A 449 16.66 -1.41 7.50
CA GLY A 449 16.14 -0.31 6.69
C GLY A 449 14.98 0.42 7.37
N LEU A 450 14.03 -0.33 7.94
CA LEU A 450 12.93 0.23 8.73
C LEU A 450 13.42 0.99 9.98
N ASN A 451 14.45 0.47 10.66
CA ASN A 451 15.04 1.14 11.81
C ASN A 451 15.67 2.48 11.43
N LEU A 452 16.38 2.57 10.30
CA LEU A 452 16.95 3.84 9.83
C LEU A 452 15.88 4.86 9.43
N VAL A 453 14.75 4.42 8.89
CA VAL A 453 13.62 5.31 8.58
C VAL A 453 12.98 5.86 9.86
N ASP A 454 12.79 5.01 10.87
CA ASP A 454 12.17 5.41 12.15
C ASP A 454 13.15 6.20 13.04
N HIS A 455 14.46 5.98 12.88
CA HIS A 455 15.54 6.59 13.64
C HIS A 455 16.62 7.14 12.70
N PRO A 456 16.33 8.21 11.91
CA PRO A 456 17.31 8.78 11.01
C PRO A 456 18.51 9.30 11.81
N PRO A 457 19.76 9.03 11.38
CA PRO A 457 20.96 9.56 11.99
C PRO A 457 20.88 11.08 12.15
N THR A 458 21.51 11.62 13.19
CA THR A 458 21.46 13.06 13.51
C THR A 458 21.91 13.96 12.34
N HIS A 459 22.87 13.49 11.53
CA HIS A 459 23.37 14.17 10.32
C HIS A 459 22.40 14.10 9.11
N ASN A 460 21.44 13.17 9.12
CA ASN A 460 20.47 12.93 8.05
C ASN A 460 19.17 13.77 8.19
N ARG A 461 19.09 14.63 9.22
CA ARG A 461 17.90 15.45 9.51
C ARG A 461 17.77 16.62 8.53
N GLY A 462 17.04 16.40 7.44
CA GLY A 462 16.56 17.45 6.55
C GLY A 462 17.23 17.53 5.18
N THR A 463 18.20 16.66 4.88
CA THR A 463 18.84 16.56 3.56
C THR A 463 17.83 16.13 2.49
N TRP A 464 16.95 15.19 2.82
CA TRP A 464 15.87 14.72 1.94
C TRP A 464 14.85 15.81 1.53
N ARG A 465 14.75 16.91 2.30
CA ARG A 465 13.83 18.03 2.02
C ARG A 465 14.37 19.03 1.00
N LYS A 466 15.66 18.98 0.64
CA LYS A 466 16.31 19.99 -0.22
C LYS A 466 16.48 19.56 -1.69
N LEU A 467 15.97 18.40 -2.07
CA LEU A 467 16.18 17.81 -3.40
C LEU A 467 15.10 18.25 -4.41
N VAL A 468 15.08 19.53 -4.75
CA VAL A 468 14.38 20.01 -5.96
C VAL A 468 15.27 19.71 -7.17
N SER A 469 14.75 19.02 -8.20
CA SER A 469 15.52 18.71 -9.41
C SER A 469 16.07 19.98 -10.07
N SER A 470 17.23 19.89 -10.72
CA SER A 470 17.83 21.02 -11.44
C SER A 470 16.86 21.59 -12.50
N GLN A 471 16.12 20.70 -13.17
CA GLN A 471 15.09 21.06 -14.15
C GLN A 471 13.89 21.76 -13.52
N ARG A 472 13.46 21.35 -12.32
CA ARG A 472 12.37 22.00 -11.59
C ARG A 472 12.82 23.31 -10.96
N LYS A 473 14.09 23.45 -10.56
CA LYS A 473 14.68 24.76 -10.24
C LYS A 473 14.66 25.67 -11.46
N LYS A 474 15.05 25.17 -12.64
CA LYS A 474 14.96 25.93 -13.90
C LYS A 474 13.52 26.32 -14.25
N ALA A 475 12.55 25.42 -14.08
CA ALA A 475 11.14 25.71 -14.32
C ALA A 475 10.55 26.71 -13.30
N ILE A 476 10.90 26.59 -12.01
CA ILE A 476 10.51 27.55 -10.96
C ILE A 476 11.19 28.92 -11.17
N MET A 477 12.39 28.97 -11.75
CA MET A 477 13.04 30.22 -12.13
C MET A 477 12.51 30.82 -13.43
N ALA A 478 11.85 30.01 -14.27
CA ALA A 478 11.25 30.45 -15.54
C ALA A 478 9.79 30.90 -15.41
N CYS A 479 9.06 30.36 -14.42
CA CYS A 479 7.77 30.87 -13.94
C CYS A 479 7.98 32.10 -13.04
#